data_AF-A0A2S7F954-F1
#
_entry.id   AF-A0A2S7F954-F1
#
_cell.length_a   1.000
_cell.length_b   1.000
_cell.length_c   1.000
_cell.angle_alpha   90.00
_cell.angle_beta   90.00
_cell.angle_gamma   90.00
#
_symmetry.space_group_name_H-M   'P 1'
#
loop_
_entity.id
_entity.type
_entity.pdbx_description
1 polymer ?
#
loop_
_entity_poly.entity_id
_entity_poly.type
_entity_poly.pdbx_seq_one_letter_code
_entity_poly.pdbx_strand_id
1 'polypeptide(L)'
;MFGIVIDSTGIKTNFIVVDEDNIPEGYILKDSESIVTTDWNIANTMLKPKWESTTLSWIETATEEEIKKAWEEKNKPLPEDQTDLLKMELAENTKALAKKDLEVEQLQKDIADITKQLALGGNI
;
A
#
# COMPACT_ATOMS: atom_id res chain seq x y z
N MET A 1 -15.13 -20.93 -5.24
CA MET A 1 -13.83 -21.22 -4.59
C MET A 1 -12.70 -20.59 -5.42
N PHE A 2 -11.44 -20.76 -5.01
CA PHE A 2 -10.29 -20.28 -5.78
C PHE A 2 -9.40 -21.43 -6.21
N GLY A 3 -8.74 -21.27 -7.35
CA GLY A 3 -7.77 -22.22 -7.89
C GLY A 3 -6.59 -21.51 -8.51
N ILE A 4 -5.49 -22.25 -8.65
CA ILE A 4 -4.30 -21.81 -9.37
C ILE A 4 -4.16 -22.66 -10.61
N VAL A 5 -4.03 -21.99 -11.75
CA VAL A 5 -3.66 -22.63 -13.01
C VAL A 5 -2.16 -22.85 -13.01
N ILE A 6 -1.75 -24.08 -13.31
CA ILE A 6 -0.35 -24.46 -13.50
C ILE A 6 -0.13 -24.96 -14.92
N ASP A 7 1.07 -24.73 -15.44
CA ASP A 7 1.51 -25.34 -16.69
C ASP A 7 1.93 -26.81 -16.50
N SER A 8 2.36 -27.45 -17.59
CA SER A 8 2.81 -28.85 -17.60
C SER A 8 4.03 -29.13 -16.73
N THR A 9 4.77 -28.09 -16.32
CA THR A 9 5.93 -28.19 -15.44
C THR A 9 5.61 -27.90 -13.98
N GLY A 10 4.34 -27.61 -13.68
CA GLY A 10 3.84 -27.28 -12.35
C GLY A 10 3.99 -25.79 -11.98
N ILE A 11 4.44 -24.93 -12.91
CA ILE A 11 4.62 -23.51 -12.61
C ILE A 11 3.27 -22.81 -12.63
N LYS A 12 3.03 -22.00 -11.60
CA LYS A 12 1.84 -21.15 -11.53
C LYS A 12 1.81 -20.15 -12.69
N THR A 13 0.73 -20.17 -13.46
CA THR A 13 0.49 -19.23 -14.57
C THR A 13 -0.64 -18.25 -14.27
N ASN A 14 -1.66 -18.64 -13.51
CA ASN A 14 -2.79 -17.77 -13.21
C ASN A 14 -3.47 -18.10 -11.86
N PHE A 15 -4.20 -17.13 -11.31
CA PHE A 15 -5.08 -17.33 -10.15
C PHE A 15 -6.53 -17.03 -10.58
N ILE A 16 -7.41 -17.99 -10.35
CA ILE A 16 -8.75 -18.02 -10.95
C ILE A 16 -9.82 -18.33 -9.90
N VAL A 17 -11.06 -17.96 -10.23
CA VAL A 17 -12.26 -18.41 -9.52
C VAL A 17 -12.69 -19.73 -10.14
N VAL A 18 -13.09 -20.68 -9.29
CA VAL A 18 -13.67 -21.95 -9.70
C VAL A 18 -14.99 -22.16 -8.98
N ASP A 19 -15.93 -22.86 -9.62
CA ASP A 19 -17.21 -23.23 -9.02
C ASP A 19 -17.07 -24.40 -8.01
N GLU A 20 -18.21 -24.97 -7.59
CA GLU A 20 -18.25 -26.10 -6.64
C GLU A 20 -17.68 -27.41 -7.23
N ASP A 21 -17.69 -27.54 -8.56
CA ASP A 21 -17.16 -28.70 -9.29
C ASP A 21 -15.69 -28.51 -9.71
N ASN A 22 -15.05 -27.43 -9.23
CA ASN A 22 -13.69 -26.99 -9.59
C ASN A 22 -13.54 -26.60 -11.07
N ILE A 23 -14.64 -26.21 -11.72
CA ILE A 23 -14.62 -25.71 -13.09
C ILE A 23 -14.28 -24.22 -13.05
N PRO A 24 -13.30 -23.76 -13.85
CA PRO A 24 -12.92 -22.36 -13.92
C PRO A 24 -14.07 -21.46 -14.41
N GLU A 25 -14.36 -20.40 -13.67
CA GLU A 25 -15.28 -19.35 -14.07
C GLU A 25 -14.55 -18.29 -14.89
N GLY A 26 -14.93 -18.11 -16.15
CA GLY A 26 -14.35 -17.08 -17.02
C GLY A 26 -12.91 -17.34 -17.48
N TYR A 27 -12.39 -18.55 -17.26
CA TYR A 27 -11.09 -18.98 -17.76
C TYR A 27 -11.23 -20.30 -18.54
N ILE A 28 -10.60 -20.37 -19.71
CA ILE A 28 -10.57 -21.58 -20.54
C ILE A 28 -9.17 -22.16 -20.40
N LEU A 29 -9.08 -23.36 -19.82
CA LEU A 29 -7.84 -24.12 -19.71
C LEU A 29 -7.29 -24.43 -21.10
N LYS A 30 -6.01 -24.15 -21.30
CA LYS A 30 -5.28 -24.54 -22.51
C LYS A 30 -4.77 -25.98 -22.38
N ASP A 31 -4.38 -26.54 -23.51
CA ASP A 31 -3.73 -27.84 -23.56
C ASP A 31 -2.47 -27.83 -22.67
N SER A 32 -2.39 -28.82 -21.77
CA SER A 32 -1.34 -29.00 -20.77
C SER A 32 -1.40 -28.11 -19.53
N GLU A 33 -2.44 -27.28 -19.37
CA GLU A 33 -2.72 -26.60 -18.12
C GLU A 33 -3.58 -27.48 -17.19
N SER A 34 -3.41 -27.32 -15.89
CA SER A 34 -4.26 -27.95 -14.88
C SER A 34 -4.54 -26.99 -13.73
N ILE A 35 -5.54 -27.31 -12.91
CA ILE A 35 -5.95 -26.48 -11.77
C ILE A 35 -5.61 -27.18 -10.47
N VAL A 36 -4.95 -26.45 -9.58
CA VAL A 36 -4.73 -26.83 -8.19
C VAL A 36 -5.58 -25.94 -7.30
N THR A 37 -6.51 -26.54 -6.56
CA THR A 37 -7.44 -25.80 -5.67
C THR A 37 -7.02 -25.82 -4.21
N THR A 38 -5.98 -26.58 -3.87
CA THR A 38 -5.41 -26.70 -2.52
C THR A 38 -4.30 -25.69 -2.29
N ASP A 39 -4.24 -25.15 -1.07
CA ASP A 39 -3.17 -24.29 -0.57
C ASP A 39 -2.83 -23.10 -1.48
N TRP A 40 -3.82 -22.61 -2.22
CA TRP A 40 -3.67 -21.48 -3.13
C TRP A 40 -3.19 -20.23 -2.38
N ASN A 41 -3.58 -20.10 -1.12
CA ASN A 41 -3.17 -19.03 -0.22
C ASN A 41 -1.66 -19.08 0.04
N ILE A 42 -1.08 -20.28 0.21
CA ILE A 42 0.36 -20.46 0.43
C ILE A 42 1.12 -20.08 -0.84
N ALA A 43 0.72 -20.62 -1.98
CA ALA A 43 1.34 -20.32 -3.27
C ALA A 43 1.30 -18.83 -3.62
N ASN A 44 0.23 -18.12 -3.26
CA ASN A 44 0.11 -16.68 -3.47
C ASN A 44 1.06 -15.84 -2.59
N THR A 45 1.69 -16.43 -1.57
CA THR A 45 2.73 -15.75 -0.76
C THR A 45 4.15 -15.99 -1.26
N MET A 46 4.34 -16.96 -2.15
CA MET A 46 5.64 -17.31 -2.73
C MET A 46 5.97 -16.39 -3.91
N LEU A 47 7.26 -16.22 -4.19
CA LEU A 47 7.79 -15.44 -5.29
C LEU A 47 7.69 -16.21 -6.61
N LYS A 48 8.11 -17.48 -6.63
CA LYS A 48 8.02 -18.39 -7.78
C LYS A 48 7.47 -19.76 -7.33
N PRO A 49 6.17 -19.81 -7.00
CA PRO A 49 5.52 -21.06 -6.61
C PRO A 49 5.51 -22.07 -7.75
N LYS A 50 5.89 -23.31 -7.42
CA LYS A 50 5.75 -24.47 -8.27
C LYS A 50 4.97 -25.56 -7.52
N TRP A 51 4.03 -26.19 -8.19
CA TRP A 51 3.32 -27.36 -7.68
C TRP A 51 4.19 -28.61 -7.86
N GLU A 52 4.47 -29.29 -6.75
CA GLU A 52 5.12 -30.61 -6.76
C GLU A 52 4.06 -31.69 -6.66
N SER A 53 3.78 -32.36 -7.79
CA SER A 53 2.73 -33.38 -7.87
C SER A 53 3.03 -34.63 -7.03
N THR A 54 4.30 -34.88 -6.68
CA THR A 54 4.69 -36.04 -5.88
C THR A 54 4.32 -35.85 -4.40
N THR A 55 4.57 -34.66 -3.86
CA THR A 55 4.29 -34.33 -2.46
C THR A 55 2.95 -33.64 -2.27
N LEU A 56 2.26 -33.30 -3.38
CA LEU A 56 1.00 -32.56 -3.40
C LEU A 56 1.12 -31.24 -2.62
N SER A 57 2.21 -30.51 -2.86
CA SER A 57 2.52 -29.29 -2.13
C SER A 57 3.15 -28.23 -3.03
N TRP A 58 2.99 -26.96 -2.65
CA TRP A 58 3.70 -25.84 -3.27
C TRP A 58 5.13 -25.73 -2.75
N ILE A 59 6.08 -25.53 -3.66
CA ILE A 59 7.48 -25.25 -3.34
C ILE A 59 7.87 -23.89 -3.91
N GLU A 60 8.73 -23.17 -3.17
CA GLU A 60 9.38 -21.95 -3.64
C GLU A 60 10.58 -22.33 -4.51
N THR A 61 10.59 -21.84 -5.75
CA THR A 61 11.69 -22.12 -6.69
C THR A 61 12.57 -20.90 -6.96
N ALA A 62 12.23 -19.74 -6.39
CA ALA A 62 13.11 -18.59 -6.42
C ALA A 62 14.39 -18.86 -5.64
N THR A 63 15.51 -18.34 -6.14
CA THR A 63 16.78 -18.42 -5.40
C THR A 63 16.76 -17.49 -4.19
N GLU A 64 17.63 -17.73 -3.20
CA GLU A 64 17.79 -16.83 -2.06
C GLU A 64 18.10 -15.39 -2.49
N GLU A 65 18.90 -15.22 -3.54
CA GLU A 65 19.22 -13.92 -4.12
C GLU A 65 17.98 -13.23 -4.72
N GLU A 66 17.12 -13.97 -5.41
CA GLU A 66 15.87 -13.45 -5.96
C GLU A 66 14.90 -13.03 -4.87
N ILE A 67 14.77 -13.85 -3.82
CA ILE A 67 13.93 -13.55 -2.64
C ILE A 67 14.45 -12.30 -1.95
N LYS A 68 15.77 -12.21 -1.71
CA LYS A 68 16.41 -11.05 -1.10
C LYS A 68 16.16 -9.79 -1.91
N LYS A 69 16.37 -9.84 -3.24
CA LYS A 69 16.15 -8.69 -4.13
C LYS A 69 14.69 -8.25 -4.15
N ALA A 70 13.74 -9.18 -4.16
CA ALA A 70 12.31 -8.86 -4.10
C ALA A 70 11.94 -8.17 -2.78
N TRP A 71 12.53 -8.62 -1.67
CA TRP A 71 12.36 -7.97 -0.37
C TRP A 71 12.96 -6.56 -0.35
N GLU A 72 14.17 -6.38 -0.88
CA GLU A 72 14.83 -5.07 -0.96
C GLU A 72 14.03 -4.07 -1.81
N GLU A 73 13.53 -4.48 -2.98
CA GLU A 73 12.74 -3.61 -3.86
C GLU A 73 11.41 -3.22 -3.21
N LYS A 74 10.73 -4.16 -2.54
CA LYS A 74 9.47 -3.88 -1.84
C LYS A 74 9.65 -2.92 -0.66
N ASN A 75 10.80 -2.97 0.01
CA ASN A 75 11.13 -2.13 1.15
C ASN A 75 12.04 -0.96 0.79
N LYS A 76 12.22 -0.68 -0.51
CA LYS A 76 13.04 0.42 -0.97
C LYS A 76 12.43 1.73 -0.45
N PRO A 77 13.23 2.60 0.19
CA PRO A 77 12.73 3.89 0.60
C PRO A 77 12.18 4.64 -0.62
N LEU A 78 11.14 5.45 -0.40
CA LEU A 78 10.67 6.37 -1.42
C LEU A 78 11.87 7.19 -1.94
N PRO A 79 11.90 7.56 -3.23
CA PRO A 79 12.97 8.38 -3.78
C PRO A 79 13.22 9.59 -2.87
N GLU A 80 14.50 9.88 -2.57
CA GLU A 80 14.91 10.99 -1.68
C GLU A 80 14.20 12.31 -2.07
N ASP A 81 14.04 12.55 -3.37
CA ASP A 81 13.35 13.71 -3.92
C ASP A 81 11.93 13.92 -3.37
N GLN A 82 11.13 12.86 -3.20
CA GLN A 82 9.78 12.99 -2.64
C GLN A 82 9.81 13.30 -1.15
N THR A 83 10.77 12.69 -0.45
CA THR A 83 10.94 12.90 0.99
C THR A 83 11.42 14.32 1.27
N ASP A 84 12.29 14.86 0.43
CA ASP A 84 12.83 16.21 0.58
C ASP A 84 11.83 17.29 0.15
N LEU A 85 11.01 17.03 -0.88
CA LEU A 85 9.86 17.88 -1.20
C LEU A 85 8.87 17.96 -0.03
N LEU A 86 8.53 16.82 0.58
CA LEU A 86 7.63 16.78 1.74
C LEU A 86 8.21 17.53 2.96
N LYS A 87 9.52 17.37 3.23
CA LYS A 87 10.19 18.14 4.30
C LYS A 87 10.17 19.64 4.02
N MET A 88 10.39 20.04 2.77
CA MET A 88 10.39 21.45 2.37
C MET A 88 8.98 22.06 2.52
N GLU A 89 7.95 21.36 2.04
CA GLU A 89 6.55 21.77 2.19
C GLU A 89 6.13 21.86 3.67
N LEU A 90 6.55 20.88 4.50
CA LEU A 90 6.29 20.91 5.93
C LEU A 90 6.95 22.12 6.61
N ALA A 91 8.20 22.43 6.26
CA ALA A 91 8.92 23.58 6.79
C ALA A 91 8.28 24.92 6.38
N GLU A 92 7.82 25.02 5.14
CA GLU A 92 7.12 26.21 4.63
C GLU A 92 5.76 26.40 5.34
N ASN A 93 4.96 25.34 5.44
CA ASN A 93 3.68 25.37 6.13
C ASN A 93 3.83 25.72 7.62
N THR A 94 4.86 25.19 8.29
CA THR A 94 5.14 25.52 9.70
C THR A 94 5.46 27.00 9.88
N LYS A 95 6.26 27.60 8.98
CA LYS A 95 6.54 29.04 9.00
C LYS A 95 5.30 29.88 8.75
N ALA A 96 4.46 29.46 7.79
CA ALA A 96 3.22 30.16 7.48
C ALA A 96 2.23 30.13 8.66
N LEU A 97 2.13 28.99 9.37
CA LEU A 97 1.33 28.87 10.58
C LEU A 97 1.84 29.80 11.69
N ALA A 98 3.14 29.77 12.00
CA ALA A 98 3.70 30.65 13.03
C ALA A 98 3.47 32.15 12.74
N LYS A 99 3.52 32.55 11.46
CA LYS A 99 3.17 33.92 11.07
C LYS A 99 1.69 34.23 11.31
N LYS A 100 0.80 33.32 10.94
CA LYS A 100 -0.64 33.48 11.17
C LYS A 100 -0.97 33.54 12.66
N ASP A 101 -0.31 32.75 13.49
CA ASP A 101 -0.49 32.78 14.95
C ASP A 101 -0.13 34.15 15.53
N LEU A 102 0.98 34.75 15.10
CA LEU A 102 1.36 36.11 15.49
C LEU A 102 0.34 37.16 15.04
N GLU A 103 -0.20 37.04 13.82
CA GLU A 103 -1.25 37.93 13.32
C GLU A 103 -2.55 37.79 14.14
N VAL A 104 -2.92 36.57 14.53
CA VAL A 104 -4.08 36.32 15.40
C VAL A 104 -3.87 36.92 16.80
N GLU A 105 -2.71 36.76 17.41
CA GLU A 105 -2.39 37.37 18.71
C GLU A 105 -2.49 38.89 18.66
N GLN A 106 -2.00 39.52 17.59
CA GLN A 106 -2.09 40.96 17.42
C GLN A 106 -3.55 41.43 17.27
N LEU A 107 -4.35 40.74 16.44
CA LEU A 107 -5.77 41.05 16.30
C LEU A 107 -6.54 40.89 17.60
N GLN A 108 -6.23 39.86 18.40
CA GLN A 108 -6.83 39.67 19.72
C GLN A 108 -6.52 40.83 20.67
N LYS A 109 -5.28 41.33 20.65
CA LYS A 109 -4.88 42.50 21.44
C LYS A 109 -5.64 43.75 21.00
N ASP A 110 -5.74 44.00 19.70
CA ASP A 110 -6.44 45.17 19.17
C ASP A 110 -7.94 45.15 19.52
N ILE A 111 -8.59 43.99 19.41
CA ILE A 111 -9.99 43.79 19.83
C ILE A 111 -10.15 44.08 21.33
N ALA A 112 -9.23 43.60 22.18
CA ALA A 112 -9.29 43.83 23.61
C ALA A 112 -9.17 45.33 23.95
N ASP A 113 -8.28 46.06 23.27
CA ASP A 113 -8.08 47.48 23.51
C ASP A 113 -9.26 48.32 22.99
N ILE A 114 -9.84 47.99 21.84
CA ILE A 114 -11.09 48.61 21.34
C ILE A 114 -12.23 48.37 22.34
N THR A 115 -12.36 47.15 22.86
CA THR A 115 -13.39 46.80 23.85
C THR A 115 -13.26 47.64 25.12
N LYS A 116 -12.03 47.85 25.63
CA LYS A 116 -11.78 48.73 26.78
C LYS A 116 -12.16 50.19 26.48
N GLN A 117 -11.81 50.70 25.30
CA GLN A 117 -12.15 52.08 24.92
C GLN A 117 -13.66 52.31 24.85
N LEU A 118 -14.41 51.36 24.28
CA LEU A 118 -15.88 51.41 24.26
C LEU A 118 -16.49 51.36 25.66
N ALA A 119 -15.94 50.54 26.57
CA ALA A 119 -16.39 50.47 27.96
C ALA A 119 -16.12 51.77 28.75
N LEU A 120 -15.04 52.49 28.45
CA LEU A 120 -14.68 53.75 29.10
C LEU A 120 -15.42 54.96 28.49
N GLY A 121 -15.77 54.91 27.20
CA GLY A 121 -16.50 55.96 26.48
C GLY A 121 -18.02 55.97 26.70
N GLY A 122 -18.56 54.98 27.41
CA GLY A 122 -20.00 54.85 27.72
C GLY A 122 -20.50 55.65 28.93
N ASN A 123 -19.66 56.47 29.56
CA ASN A 123 -20.05 57.39 30.63
C ASN A 123 -20.21 58.82 30.07
N ILE A 124 -21.31 59.08 29.36
CA ILE A 124 -21.88 60.42 29.14
C ILE A 124 -23.41 60.30 29.26
#